data_AF-A0A7C4H2J8-F1
#
_entry.id   AF-A0A7C4H2J8-F1
#
_cell.length_a   1.000
_cell.length_b   1.000
_cell.length_c   1.000
_cell.angle_alpha   90.00
_cell.angle_beta   90.00
_cell.angle_gamma   90.00
#
_symmetry.space_group_name_H-M   'P 1'
#
loop_
_entity.id
_entity.type
_entity.pdbx_description
1 polymer ?
#
loop_
_entity_poly.entity_id
_entity_poly.type
_entity_poly.pdbx_seq_one_letter_code
_entity_poly.pdbx_strand_id
1 'polypeptide(L)'
;MVIDVEIKTSEEFLNELIHIEKYLKQFPKLHKLYIKSMKYLPTLEGKTIYVEPFKNTKSTVLGYARKDQEKDVWYIGFAHHPPDTITFLHELIHVAGGDELSAYNYAVLLYYAIRRDLPRFNILDLLKLDLKTINKVMNDLFGFKGIEEYFEFTGVLPSHIADFDYVTGKVKLKEDVDEDIIVQTFIAEMAGGISVWFEFDAPSKCETIDCRIFEEIAKQLSH
;
A
#
# COMPACT_ATOMS: atom_id res chain seq x y z
N MET A 1 -5.71 -4.04 -37.07
CA MET A 1 -4.65 -3.02 -37.11
C MET A 1 -3.71 -3.33 -35.96
N VAL A 2 -2.60 -3.99 -36.23
CA VAL A 2 -1.56 -4.27 -35.23
C VAL A 2 -0.75 -2.98 -35.12
N ILE A 3 -0.84 -2.31 -33.97
CA ILE A 3 0.01 -1.16 -33.69
C ILE A 3 1.32 -1.78 -33.22
N ASP A 4 2.35 -1.75 -34.07
CA ASP A 4 3.71 -2.06 -33.66
C ASP A 4 4.11 -1.03 -32.60
N VAL A 5 4.08 -1.45 -31.34
CA VAL A 5 4.62 -0.67 -30.23
C VAL A 5 6.10 -0.98 -30.21
N GLU A 6 6.90 -0.09 -30.79
CA GLU A 6 8.35 -0.12 -30.67
C GLU A 6 8.70 -0.07 -29.18
N ILE A 7 9.27 -1.16 -28.65
CA ILE A 7 9.66 -1.27 -27.25
C ILE A 7 10.95 -0.47 -27.10
N LYS A 8 10.86 0.67 -26.42
CA LYS A 8 12.02 1.51 -26.18
C LYS A 8 13.00 0.82 -25.23
N THR A 9 14.30 0.99 -25.46
CA THR A 9 15.33 0.48 -24.54
C THR A 9 15.32 1.27 -23.23
N SER A 10 15.88 0.70 -22.16
CA SER A 10 15.99 1.40 -20.85
C SER A 10 16.74 2.73 -20.96
N GLU A 11 17.70 2.87 -21.89
CA GLU A 11 18.44 4.10 -22.15
C GLU A 11 17.60 5.20 -22.83
N GLU A 12 16.60 4.83 -23.64
CA GLU A 12 15.73 5.80 -24.32
C GLU A 12 14.71 6.44 -23.36
N PHE A 13 14.35 5.76 -22.28
CA PHE A 13 13.54 6.33 -21.19
C PHE A 13 14.30 7.39 -20.38
N LEU A 14 15.64 7.41 -20.45
CA LEU A 14 16.47 8.33 -19.67
C LEU A 14 16.47 9.77 -20.22
N ASN A 15 15.82 10.03 -21.36
CA ASN A 15 15.90 11.33 -22.02
C ASN A 15 14.55 11.99 -22.34
N GLU A 16 13.43 11.30 -22.16
CA GLU A 16 12.10 11.81 -22.54
C GLU A 16 11.09 11.77 -21.40
N LEU A 17 10.30 12.84 -21.30
CA LEU A 17 9.07 12.88 -20.50
C LEU A 17 7.96 12.13 -21.25
N ILE A 18 7.37 11.09 -20.63
CA ILE A 18 6.42 10.21 -21.30
C ILE A 18 5.11 10.16 -20.52
N HIS A 19 3.97 10.40 -21.17
CA HIS A 19 2.66 10.25 -20.53
C HIS A 19 2.45 8.81 -20.02
N ILE A 20 1.91 8.62 -18.81
CA ILE A 20 1.83 7.31 -18.14
C ILE A 20 1.16 6.24 -19.02
N GLU A 21 0.08 6.57 -19.72
CA GLU A 21 -0.59 5.65 -20.66
C GLU A 21 0.34 5.14 -21.78
N LYS A 22 1.21 6.00 -22.32
CA LYS A 22 2.19 5.59 -23.34
C LYS A 22 3.30 4.74 -22.73
N TYR A 23 3.71 5.05 -21.50
CA TYR A 23 4.68 4.25 -20.74
C TYR A 23 4.13 2.84 -20.46
N LEU A 24 2.92 2.73 -19.92
CA LEU A 24 2.30 1.48 -19.51
C LEU A 24 1.98 0.54 -20.68
N LYS A 25 1.71 1.06 -21.87
CA LYS A 25 1.54 0.22 -23.08
C LYS A 25 2.74 -0.68 -23.37
N GLN A 26 3.93 -0.30 -22.92
CA GLN A 26 5.15 -1.09 -23.08
C GLN A 26 5.29 -2.19 -22.00
N PHE A 27 4.54 -2.09 -20.90
CA PHE A 27 4.62 -3.00 -19.75
C PHE A 27 3.22 -3.54 -19.38
N PRO A 28 2.71 -4.56 -20.10
CA PRO A 28 1.33 -5.05 -19.92
C PRO A 28 0.95 -5.43 -18.49
N LYS A 29 1.90 -5.96 -17.70
CA LYS A 29 1.69 -6.29 -16.28
C LYS A 29 1.40 -5.04 -15.45
N LEU A 30 2.21 -3.98 -15.59
CA LEU A 30 1.99 -2.71 -14.90
C LEU A 30 0.74 -2.00 -15.40
N HIS A 31 0.43 -2.09 -16.69
CA HIS A 31 -0.80 -1.52 -17.24
C HIS A 31 -2.05 -2.14 -16.60
N LYS A 32 -2.10 -3.46 -16.51
CA LYS A 32 -3.18 -4.17 -15.82
C LYS A 32 -3.28 -3.78 -14.35
N LEU A 33 -2.13 -3.60 -13.70
CA LEU A 33 -2.05 -3.19 -12.31
C LEU A 33 -2.60 -1.76 -12.10
N TYR A 34 -2.21 -0.82 -12.95
CA TYR A 34 -2.69 0.57 -12.95
C TYR A 34 -4.21 0.67 -13.16
N ILE A 35 -4.76 -0.08 -14.12
CA ILE A 35 -6.21 -0.11 -14.34
C ILE A 35 -6.93 -0.62 -13.08
N LYS A 36 -6.40 -1.68 -12.44
CA LYS A 36 -7.01 -2.22 -11.23
C LYS A 36 -6.84 -1.30 -10.02
N SER A 37 -5.76 -0.54 -9.92
CA SER A 37 -5.54 0.38 -8.80
C SER A 37 -6.58 1.50 -8.77
N MET A 38 -7.15 1.90 -9.90
CA MET A 38 -8.25 2.89 -9.97
C MET A 38 -9.47 2.52 -9.13
N LYS A 39 -9.70 1.22 -8.92
CA LYS A 39 -10.76 0.74 -8.01
C LYS A 39 -10.51 1.19 -6.57
N TYR A 40 -9.25 1.22 -6.14
CA TYR A 40 -8.87 1.50 -4.75
C TYR A 40 -8.24 2.87 -4.53
N LEU A 41 -7.91 3.57 -5.61
CA LEU A 41 -7.37 4.92 -5.64
C LEU A 41 -8.21 5.77 -6.60
N PRO A 42 -9.49 6.02 -6.30
CA PRO A 42 -10.41 6.73 -7.21
C PRO A 42 -9.94 8.15 -7.53
N THR A 43 -9.13 8.77 -6.66
CA THR A 43 -8.57 10.10 -6.88
C THR A 43 -7.56 10.14 -8.03
N LEU A 44 -7.08 9.01 -8.54
CA LEU A 44 -6.27 8.96 -9.76
C LEU A 44 -7.06 9.31 -11.02
N GLU A 45 -8.38 9.16 -10.99
CA GLU A 45 -9.24 9.46 -12.13
C GLU A 45 -9.13 10.96 -12.52
N GLY A 46 -8.85 11.22 -13.79
CA GLY A 46 -8.70 12.57 -14.32
C GLY A 46 -7.32 13.23 -14.07
N LYS A 47 -6.42 12.60 -13.29
CA LYS A 47 -5.06 13.13 -13.12
C LYS A 47 -4.23 12.92 -14.38
N THR A 48 -3.49 13.96 -14.77
CA THR A 48 -2.48 13.85 -15.82
C THR A 48 -1.16 13.43 -15.19
N ILE A 49 -0.63 12.27 -15.56
CA ILE A 49 0.61 11.71 -14.98
C ILE A 49 1.64 11.48 -16.09
N TYR A 50 2.86 11.94 -15.86
CA TYR A 50 4.02 11.68 -16.71
C TYR A 50 5.07 10.88 -15.95
N VAL A 51 5.73 9.98 -16.66
CA VAL A 51 6.94 9.28 -16.22
C VAL A 51 8.14 10.11 -16.66
N GLU A 52 8.95 10.53 -15.70
CA GLU A 52 10.17 11.28 -15.90
C GLU A 52 11.40 10.38 -15.95
N PRO A 53 12.43 10.76 -16.72
CA PRO A 53 13.73 10.14 -16.64
C PRO A 53 14.30 10.15 -15.22
N PHE A 54 14.78 9.00 -14.76
CA PHE A 54 15.41 8.90 -13.47
C PHE A 54 16.88 9.31 -13.54
N LYS A 55 17.15 10.59 -13.23
CA LYS A 55 18.46 11.20 -13.43
C LYS A 55 19.49 10.87 -12.35
N ASN A 56 19.12 10.20 -11.26
CA ASN A 56 19.99 10.02 -10.10
C ASN A 56 20.30 8.55 -9.79
N THR A 57 21.19 7.93 -10.58
CA THR A 57 21.61 6.53 -10.45
C THR A 57 22.48 6.22 -9.23
N LYS A 58 22.83 7.22 -8.41
CA LYS A 58 23.59 7.05 -7.15
C LYS A 58 22.71 7.15 -5.90
N SER A 59 21.41 7.35 -6.06
CA SER A 59 20.45 7.42 -4.96
C SER A 59 19.99 6.03 -4.53
N THR A 60 19.78 5.82 -3.24
CA THR A 60 19.07 4.65 -2.69
C THR A 60 17.56 4.70 -2.92
N VAL A 61 17.05 5.79 -3.51
CA VAL A 61 15.65 6.00 -3.81
C VAL A 61 15.25 5.17 -5.03
N LEU A 62 14.20 4.35 -4.90
CA LEU A 62 13.71 3.47 -5.96
C LEU A 62 12.68 4.16 -6.88
N GLY A 63 11.99 5.18 -6.37
CA GLY A 63 11.02 5.97 -7.10
C GLY A 63 10.75 7.32 -6.44
N TYR A 64 10.05 8.21 -7.15
CA TYR A 64 9.50 9.42 -6.54
C TYR A 64 8.24 9.85 -7.27
N ALA A 65 7.40 10.61 -6.57
CA ALA A 65 6.26 11.32 -7.12
C ALA A 65 6.33 12.79 -6.72
N ARG A 66 6.08 13.69 -7.67
CA ARG A 66 5.99 15.14 -7.41
C ARG A 66 4.84 15.74 -8.21
N LYS A 67 4.12 16.66 -7.58
CA LYS A 67 3.11 17.48 -8.26
C LYS A 67 3.76 18.73 -8.86
N ASP A 68 3.33 19.11 -10.05
CA ASP A 68 3.55 20.45 -10.56
C ASP A 68 2.88 21.48 -9.63
N GLN A 69 3.56 22.58 -9.29
CA GLN A 69 3.02 23.56 -8.34
C GLN A 69 1.87 24.38 -8.94
N GLU A 70 1.85 24.54 -10.26
CA GLU A 70 0.93 25.45 -10.95
C GLU A 70 -0.15 24.71 -11.75
N LYS A 71 0.03 23.41 -11.96
CA LYS A 71 -0.84 22.57 -12.79
C LYS A 71 -1.28 21.33 -12.03
N ASP A 72 -2.43 20.77 -12.39
CA ASP A 72 -2.83 19.44 -11.89
C ASP A 72 -2.15 18.32 -12.68
N VAL A 73 -0.82 18.40 -12.77
CA VAL A 73 0.05 17.45 -13.46
C VAL A 73 0.97 16.81 -12.44
N TRP A 74 1.12 15.50 -12.53
CA TRP A 74 2.00 14.71 -11.68
C TRP A 74 3.14 14.12 -12.49
N TYR A 75 4.29 14.05 -11.85
CA TYR A 75 5.49 13.43 -12.39
C TYR A 75 5.92 12.30 -11.46
N ILE A 76 6.14 11.12 -12.03
CA ILE A 76 6.70 9.97 -11.32
C ILE A 76 8.01 9.56 -11.98
N GLY A 77 9.01 9.16 -11.20
CA GLY A 77 10.27 8.63 -11.71
C GLY A 77 10.62 7.31 -11.05
N PHE A 78 11.33 6.44 -11.76
CA PHE A 78 11.72 5.11 -11.27
C PHE A 78 13.17 4.79 -11.56
N ALA A 79 13.90 4.25 -10.58
CA ALA A 79 15.29 3.83 -10.78
C ALA A 79 15.46 2.72 -11.82
N HIS A 80 14.40 1.93 -12.05
CA HIS A 80 14.36 0.83 -12.99
C HIS A 80 13.17 0.94 -13.95
N HIS A 81 13.33 0.43 -15.18
CA HIS A 81 12.30 0.42 -16.20
C HIS A 81 12.14 -1.01 -16.76
N PRO A 82 11.04 -1.71 -16.43
CA PRO A 82 9.95 -1.28 -15.54
C PRO A 82 10.36 -1.26 -14.05
N PRO A 83 9.70 -0.46 -13.20
CA PRO A 83 9.82 -0.58 -11.75
C PRO A 83 9.25 -1.92 -11.27
N ASP A 84 9.61 -2.33 -10.06
CA ASP A 84 8.89 -3.39 -9.37
C ASP A 84 7.46 -2.94 -9.03
N THR A 85 6.60 -3.93 -8.76
CA THR A 85 5.17 -3.70 -8.55
C THR A 85 4.88 -2.84 -7.31
N ILE A 86 5.63 -3.03 -6.22
CA ILE A 86 5.38 -2.31 -4.97
C ILE A 86 5.83 -0.87 -5.10
N THR A 87 7.03 -0.62 -5.67
CA THR A 87 7.50 0.74 -5.96
C THR A 87 6.53 1.46 -6.89
N PHE A 88 6.02 0.81 -7.93
CA PHE A 88 5.03 1.44 -8.81
C PHE A 88 3.75 1.86 -8.06
N LEU A 89 3.19 0.97 -7.23
CA LEU A 89 1.99 1.27 -6.44
C LEU A 89 2.23 2.33 -5.36
N HIS A 90 3.41 2.33 -4.75
CA HIS A 90 3.85 3.33 -3.79
C HIS A 90 3.77 4.74 -4.40
N GLU A 91 4.33 4.94 -5.60
CA GLU A 91 4.24 6.25 -6.26
C GLU A 91 2.82 6.62 -6.67
N LEU A 92 1.98 5.64 -7.04
CA LEU A 92 0.56 5.92 -7.32
C LEU A 92 -0.21 6.37 -6.08
N ILE A 93 0.13 5.86 -4.90
CA ILE A 93 -0.48 6.30 -3.63
C ILE A 93 -0.16 7.78 -3.38
N HIS A 94 1.08 8.22 -3.64
CA HIS A 94 1.43 9.64 -3.57
C HIS A 94 0.63 10.50 -4.53
N VAL A 95 0.51 10.08 -5.79
CA VAL A 95 -0.29 10.80 -6.80
C VAL A 95 -1.76 10.91 -6.38
N ALA A 96 -2.26 9.89 -5.68
CA ALA A 96 -3.60 9.84 -5.12
C ALA A 96 -3.80 10.73 -3.88
N GLY A 97 -2.72 11.27 -3.30
CA GLY A 97 -2.73 12.17 -2.14
C GLY A 97 -2.26 11.55 -0.83
N GLY A 98 -1.71 10.33 -0.86
CA GLY A 98 -1.08 9.70 0.31
C GLY A 98 0.27 10.32 0.66
N ASP A 99 0.59 10.37 1.95
CA ASP A 99 1.92 10.72 2.43
C ASP A 99 2.90 9.53 2.35
N GLU A 100 4.16 9.74 2.73
CA GLU A 100 5.21 8.71 2.73
C GLU A 100 4.85 7.50 3.57
N LEU A 101 4.32 7.73 4.78
CA LEU A 101 3.94 6.66 5.69
C LEU A 101 2.83 5.78 5.08
N SER A 102 1.81 6.42 4.49
CA SER A 102 0.72 5.74 3.78
C SER A 102 1.24 4.99 2.56
N ALA A 103 2.11 5.61 1.75
CA ALA A 103 2.65 4.97 0.56
C ALA A 103 3.48 3.72 0.93
N TYR A 104 4.28 3.80 1.99
CA TYR A 104 5.10 2.69 2.47
C TYR A 104 4.23 1.53 3.00
N ASN A 105 3.24 1.83 3.84
CA ASN A 105 2.40 0.81 4.46
C ASN A 105 1.35 0.24 3.50
N TYR A 106 0.77 1.08 2.63
CA TYR A 106 -0.44 0.71 1.88
C TYR A 106 -0.14 0.13 0.51
N ALA A 107 1.08 0.28 -0.03
CA ALA A 107 1.43 -0.30 -1.33
C ALA A 107 1.25 -1.83 -1.35
N VAL A 108 1.66 -2.51 -0.27
CA VAL A 108 1.49 -3.95 -0.07
C VAL A 108 0.00 -4.32 0.04
N LEU A 109 -0.75 -3.57 0.83
CA LEU A 109 -2.19 -3.78 1.04
C LEU A 109 -2.99 -3.54 -0.25
N LEU A 110 -2.63 -2.51 -1.02
CA LEU A 110 -3.20 -2.21 -2.33
C LEU A 110 -2.91 -3.34 -3.31
N TYR A 111 -1.67 -3.83 -3.36
CA TYR A 111 -1.31 -4.97 -4.19
C TYR A 111 -2.14 -6.21 -3.81
N TYR A 112 -2.29 -6.48 -2.51
CA TYR A 112 -3.13 -7.56 -1.99
C TYR A 112 -4.58 -7.41 -2.45
N ALA A 113 -5.19 -6.23 -2.23
CA ALA A 113 -6.55 -5.94 -2.62
C ALA A 113 -6.78 -6.14 -4.13
N ILE A 114 -5.81 -5.75 -4.96
CA ILE A 114 -5.83 -5.94 -6.41
C ILE A 114 -5.75 -7.43 -6.79
N ARG A 115 -4.88 -8.20 -6.14
CA ARG A 115 -4.71 -9.64 -6.41
C ARG A 115 -5.94 -10.45 -6.00
N ARG A 116 -6.57 -10.09 -4.89
CA ARG A 116 -7.75 -10.76 -4.33
C ARG A 116 -9.08 -10.25 -4.87
N ASP A 117 -9.04 -9.16 -5.64
CA ASP A 117 -10.23 -8.48 -6.18
C ASP A 117 -11.27 -8.14 -5.10
N LEU A 118 -10.79 -7.62 -3.97
CA LEU A 118 -11.64 -7.23 -2.83
C LEU A 118 -12.71 -6.20 -3.24
N PRO A 119 -13.80 -6.03 -2.47
CA PRO A 119 -14.79 -4.99 -2.74
C PRO A 119 -14.17 -3.59 -2.92
N ARG A 120 -14.87 -2.66 -3.60
CA ARG A 120 -14.34 -1.32 -3.88
C ARG A 120 -14.35 -0.47 -2.61
N PHE A 121 -13.19 0.01 -2.19
CA PHE A 121 -13.00 1.00 -1.12
C PHE A 121 -11.80 1.90 -1.48
N ASN A 122 -11.67 3.09 -0.89
CA ASN A 122 -10.48 3.91 -1.06
C ASN A 122 -9.40 3.48 -0.05
N ILE A 123 -8.23 3.04 -0.52
CA ILE A 123 -7.14 2.56 0.36
C ILE A 123 -6.66 3.67 1.33
N LEU A 124 -6.79 4.94 0.95
CA LEU A 124 -6.43 6.06 1.82
C LEU A 124 -7.41 6.26 2.99
N ASP A 125 -8.59 5.63 2.96
CA ASP A 125 -9.54 5.66 4.08
C ASP A 125 -9.10 4.75 5.24
N LEU A 126 -8.03 3.95 5.07
CA LEU A 126 -7.39 3.25 6.19
C LEU A 126 -6.89 4.22 7.28
N LEU A 127 -6.53 5.45 6.91
CA LEU A 127 -6.15 6.52 7.85
C LEU A 127 -7.32 6.98 8.74
N LYS A 128 -8.55 6.67 8.37
CA LYS A 128 -9.76 7.08 9.09
C LYS A 128 -10.28 5.99 10.02
N LEU A 129 -9.58 4.85 10.10
CA LEU A 129 -9.94 3.79 11.01
C LEU A 129 -9.73 4.24 12.44
N ASP A 130 -10.74 4.03 13.28
CA ASP A 130 -10.61 4.16 14.72
C ASP A 130 -10.29 2.80 15.36
N LEU A 131 -9.69 2.85 16.54
CA LEU A 131 -9.32 1.67 17.33
C LEU A 131 -10.56 0.84 17.68
N LYS A 132 -11.72 1.48 17.86
CA LYS A 132 -12.99 0.80 18.13
C LYS A 132 -13.39 -0.12 16.97
N THR A 133 -13.27 0.33 15.74
CA THR A 133 -13.59 -0.44 14.52
C THR A 133 -12.63 -1.61 14.38
N ILE A 134 -11.33 -1.37 14.59
CA ILE A 134 -10.30 -2.42 14.56
C ILE A 134 -10.58 -3.49 15.63
N ASN A 135 -10.81 -3.08 16.88
CA ASN A 135 -11.13 -3.98 17.98
C ASN A 135 -12.39 -4.81 17.70
N LYS A 136 -13.41 -4.19 17.12
CA LYS A 136 -14.63 -4.91 16.71
C LYS A 136 -14.33 -5.97 15.66
N VAL A 137 -13.58 -5.64 14.60
CA VAL A 137 -13.20 -6.60 13.54
C VAL A 137 -12.44 -7.79 14.13
N MET A 138 -11.45 -7.53 14.99
CA MET A 138 -10.66 -8.60 15.61
C MET A 138 -11.49 -9.46 16.55
N ASN A 139 -12.41 -8.86 17.32
CA ASN A 139 -13.34 -9.60 18.17
C ASN A 139 -14.28 -10.49 17.35
N ASP A 140 -14.90 -9.94 16.32
CA ASP A 140 -15.87 -10.64 15.47
C ASP A 140 -15.22 -11.83 14.73
N LEU A 141 -13.95 -11.70 14.31
CA LEU A 141 -13.24 -12.74 13.56
C LEU A 141 -12.53 -13.78 14.44
N PHE A 142 -11.94 -13.36 15.56
CA PHE A 142 -11.00 -14.17 16.35
C PHE A 142 -11.29 -14.18 17.85
N GLY A 143 -12.24 -13.39 18.33
CA GLY A 143 -12.58 -13.28 19.75
C GLY A 143 -11.60 -12.44 20.56
N PHE A 144 -10.70 -11.69 19.92
CA PHE A 144 -9.77 -10.81 20.62
C PHE A 144 -10.50 -9.69 21.35
N LYS A 145 -10.07 -9.37 22.57
CA LYS A 145 -10.69 -8.32 23.38
C LYS A 145 -10.20 -6.91 23.02
N GLY A 146 -9.07 -6.83 22.33
CA GLY A 146 -8.43 -5.59 21.92
C GLY A 146 -7.24 -5.85 21.02
N ILE A 147 -6.65 -4.78 20.51
CA ILE A 147 -5.48 -4.79 19.62
C ILE A 147 -4.23 -5.34 20.31
N GLU A 148 -4.20 -5.28 21.64
CA GLU A 148 -3.15 -5.83 22.46
C GLU A 148 -3.03 -7.35 22.30
N GLU A 149 -4.16 -8.06 22.29
CA GLU A 149 -4.18 -9.52 22.10
C GLU A 149 -3.74 -9.89 20.66
N TYR A 150 -3.97 -9.01 19.68
CA TYR A 150 -3.43 -9.18 18.34
C TYR A 150 -1.90 -9.06 18.32
N PHE A 151 -1.34 -8.03 18.95
CA PHE A 151 0.11 -7.86 19.04
C PHE A 151 0.78 -8.99 19.82
N GLU A 152 0.16 -9.46 20.91
CA GLU A 152 0.60 -10.66 21.62
C GLU A 152 0.62 -11.88 20.70
N PHE A 153 -0.46 -12.11 19.94
CA PHE A 153 -0.56 -13.23 19.01
C PHE A 153 0.49 -13.20 17.90
N THR A 154 0.75 -12.01 17.33
CA THR A 154 1.79 -11.85 16.29
C THR A 154 3.20 -11.83 16.86
N GLY A 155 3.36 -11.79 18.19
CA GLY A 155 4.66 -11.71 18.86
C GLY A 155 5.35 -10.36 18.66
N VAL A 156 4.60 -9.34 18.27
CA VAL A 156 5.12 -7.98 18.06
C VAL A 156 4.88 -7.17 19.33
N LEU A 157 5.92 -6.45 19.79
CA LEU A 157 5.82 -5.55 20.92
C LEU A 157 5.98 -4.10 20.42
N PRO A 158 4.89 -3.44 20.00
CA PRO A 158 4.95 -2.06 19.55
C PRO A 158 5.61 -1.11 20.56
N SER A 159 6.25 -0.07 20.03
CA SER A 159 6.93 0.95 20.85
C SER A 159 6.00 1.73 21.79
N HIS A 160 4.69 1.68 21.54
CA HIS A 160 3.65 2.26 22.38
C HIS A 160 3.24 1.36 23.57
N ILE A 161 3.77 0.14 23.66
CA ILE A 161 3.63 -0.71 24.84
C ILE A 161 4.65 -0.27 25.90
N ALA A 162 4.16 -0.01 27.11
CA ALA A 162 4.97 0.33 28.28
C ALA A 162 5.50 -0.92 28.99
N ASP A 163 4.66 -1.95 29.10
CA ASP A 163 4.99 -3.17 29.83
C ASP A 163 4.24 -4.37 29.24
N PHE A 164 4.88 -5.54 29.31
CA PHE A 164 4.29 -6.82 28.94
C PHE A 164 4.48 -7.80 30.10
N ASP A 165 3.37 -8.17 30.74
CA ASP A 165 3.39 -9.17 31.80
C ASP A 165 3.44 -10.57 31.19
N TYR A 166 4.65 -11.15 31.13
CA TYR A 166 4.89 -12.51 30.64
C TYR A 166 4.16 -13.62 31.43
N VAL A 167 3.64 -13.33 32.61
CA VAL A 167 2.90 -14.30 33.45
C VAL A 167 1.41 -14.24 33.17
N THR A 168 0.86 -13.05 32.96
CA THR A 168 -0.59 -12.86 32.74
C THR A 168 -0.99 -12.61 31.29
N GLY A 169 -0.03 -12.42 30.38
CA GLY A 169 -0.26 -12.02 28.99
C GLY A 169 -0.77 -10.58 28.83
N LYS A 170 -0.79 -9.80 29.92
CA LYS A 170 -1.36 -8.45 29.86
C LYS A 170 -0.36 -7.45 29.30
N VAL A 171 -0.80 -6.73 28.27
CA VAL A 171 -0.11 -5.58 27.70
C VAL A 171 -0.57 -4.31 28.42
N LYS A 172 0.36 -3.46 28.83
CA LYS A 172 0.09 -2.10 29.30
C LYS A 172 0.61 -1.10 28.28
N LEU A 173 -0.26 -0.24 27.77
CA LEU A 173 0.14 0.87 26.90
C LEU A 173 0.88 1.96 27.67
N LYS A 174 1.76 2.70 26.99
CA LYS A 174 2.30 3.96 27.51
C LYS A 174 1.17 4.95 27.73
N GLU A 175 1.27 5.72 28.80
CA GLU A 175 0.34 6.83 29.06
C GLU A 175 0.48 7.86 27.93
N ASP A 176 -0.64 8.47 27.54
CA ASP A 176 -0.73 9.55 26.54
C ASP A 176 -0.29 9.20 25.10
N VAL A 177 -0.39 7.93 24.68
CA VAL A 177 -0.20 7.57 23.26
C VAL A 177 -1.43 7.96 22.45
N ASP A 178 -1.20 8.69 21.36
CA ASP A 178 -2.22 9.03 20.38
C ASP A 178 -2.77 7.76 19.70
N GLU A 179 -4.10 7.67 19.58
CA GLU A 179 -4.79 6.55 18.93
C GLU A 179 -4.31 6.35 17.50
N ASP A 180 -4.02 7.45 16.78
CA ASP A 180 -3.53 7.41 15.42
C ASP A 180 -2.22 6.62 15.31
N ILE A 181 -1.33 6.72 16.32
CA ILE A 181 -0.06 5.96 16.35
C ILE A 181 -0.33 4.46 16.50
N ILE A 182 -1.30 4.09 17.33
CA ILE A 182 -1.69 2.70 17.54
C ILE A 182 -2.25 2.11 16.23
N VAL A 183 -3.16 2.84 15.59
CA VAL A 183 -3.75 2.46 14.30
C VAL A 183 -2.69 2.35 13.21
N GLN A 184 -1.78 3.32 13.08
CA GLN A 184 -0.69 3.23 12.10
C GLN A 184 0.23 2.04 12.35
N THR A 185 0.55 1.77 13.61
CA THR A 185 1.39 0.61 13.95
C THR A 185 0.69 -0.69 13.56
N PHE A 186 -0.60 -0.81 13.87
CA PHE A 186 -1.40 -1.97 13.47
C PHE A 186 -1.45 -2.16 11.96
N ILE A 187 -1.67 -1.09 11.18
CA ILE A 187 -1.71 -1.19 9.72
C ILE A 187 -0.33 -1.59 9.17
N ALA A 188 0.75 -1.07 9.74
CA ALA A 188 2.11 -1.43 9.35
C ALA A 188 2.40 -2.91 9.64
N GLU A 189 2.05 -3.41 10.83
CA GLU A 189 2.21 -4.84 11.17
C GLU A 189 1.37 -5.75 10.28
N MET A 190 0.11 -5.38 10.04
CA MET A 190 -0.77 -6.10 9.13
C MET A 190 -0.20 -6.14 7.70
N ALA A 191 0.36 -5.03 7.21
CA ALA A 191 1.03 -4.98 5.92
C ALA A 191 2.29 -5.88 5.89
N GLY A 192 3.09 -5.90 6.96
CA GLY A 192 4.24 -6.79 7.10
C GLY A 192 3.86 -8.27 7.11
N GLY A 193 2.82 -8.64 7.86
CA GLY A 193 2.29 -10.01 7.88
C GLY A 193 1.79 -10.47 6.50
N ILE A 194 1.15 -9.56 5.75
CA ILE A 194 0.72 -9.82 4.37
C ILE A 194 1.92 -9.90 3.41
N SER A 195 2.96 -9.07 3.57
CA SER A 195 4.09 -9.05 2.64
C SER A 195 4.89 -10.36 2.68
N VAL A 196 5.06 -10.95 3.87
CA VAL A 196 5.72 -12.26 4.03
C VAL A 196 5.01 -13.32 3.17
N TRP A 197 3.70 -13.24 3.03
CA TRP A 197 2.94 -14.21 2.24
C TRP A 197 3.22 -14.13 0.73
N PHE A 198 3.59 -12.95 0.21
CA PHE A 198 3.94 -12.79 -1.20
C PHE A 198 5.24 -13.49 -1.59
N GLU A 199 6.17 -13.67 -0.65
CA GLU A 199 7.46 -14.35 -0.92
C GLU A 199 7.30 -15.84 -1.19
N PHE A 200 6.20 -16.46 -0.75
CA PHE A 200 5.96 -17.90 -0.89
C PHE A 200 5.08 -18.28 -2.10
N ASP A 201 4.66 -17.32 -2.91
CA ASP A 201 3.84 -17.50 -4.13
C ASP A 201 2.67 -18.48 -3.93
N ALA A 202 2.08 -18.47 -2.72
CA ALA A 202 1.07 -19.44 -2.33
C ALA A 202 -0.23 -19.19 -3.12
N PRO A 203 -0.78 -20.15 -3.89
CA PRO A 203 -1.69 -19.77 -4.99
C PRO A 203 -3.18 -19.65 -4.63
N SER A 204 -3.65 -20.01 -3.43
CA SER A 204 -5.09 -20.29 -3.25
C SER A 204 -5.80 -19.41 -2.23
N LYS A 205 -5.29 -19.26 -1.00
CA LYS A 205 -5.91 -18.44 0.05
C LYS A 205 -4.85 -17.94 1.02
N CYS A 206 -4.80 -16.63 1.24
CA CYS A 206 -4.08 -16.13 2.40
C CYS A 206 -4.97 -16.30 3.61
N GLU A 207 -4.68 -17.33 4.41
CA GLU A 207 -5.45 -17.68 5.62
C GLU A 207 -4.81 -17.11 6.89
N THR A 208 -3.81 -16.24 6.75
CA THR A 208 -3.21 -15.55 7.88
C THR A 208 -4.25 -14.64 8.54
N ILE A 209 -4.00 -14.35 9.82
CA ILE A 209 -4.82 -13.43 10.60
C ILE A 209 -4.89 -12.04 9.92
N ASP A 210 -3.75 -11.53 9.45
CA ASP A 210 -3.61 -10.21 8.82
C ASP A 210 -4.46 -10.08 7.56
N CYS A 211 -4.44 -11.11 6.72
CA CYS A 211 -5.25 -11.18 5.52
C CYS A 211 -6.75 -11.14 5.84
N ARG A 212 -7.20 -11.95 6.80
CA ARG A 212 -8.62 -12.01 7.16
C ARG A 212 -9.11 -10.71 7.80
N ILE A 213 -8.29 -10.09 8.64
CA ILE A 213 -8.56 -8.77 9.22
C ILE A 213 -8.67 -7.72 8.11
N PHE A 214 -7.69 -7.64 7.21
CA PHE A 214 -7.69 -6.66 6.13
C PHE A 214 -8.89 -6.84 5.18
N GLU A 215 -9.23 -8.08 4.81
CA GLU A 215 -10.40 -8.36 3.98
C GLU A 215 -11.71 -7.91 4.64
N GLU A 216 -11.83 -8.03 5.97
CA GLU A 216 -13.03 -7.58 6.70
C GLU A 216 -13.08 -6.05 6.84
N ILE A 217 -11.95 -5.40 7.11
CA ILE A 217 -11.82 -3.93 7.08
C ILE A 217 -12.21 -3.39 5.70
N ALA A 218 -11.70 -4.00 4.62
CA ALA A 218 -12.01 -3.61 3.25
C ALA A 218 -13.52 -3.68 2.96
N LYS A 219 -14.22 -4.70 3.45
CA LYS A 219 -15.70 -4.78 3.32
C LYS A 219 -16.39 -3.64 4.05
N GLN A 220 -15.99 -3.34 5.28
CA GLN A 220 -16.59 -2.26 6.06
C GLN A 220 -16.38 -0.88 5.40
N LEU A 221 -15.22 -0.66 4.79
CA LEU A 221 -14.90 0.57 4.04
C LEU A 221 -15.55 0.65 2.65
N SER A 222 -16.22 -0.42 2.19
CA SER A 222 -16.87 -0.45 0.87
C SER A 222 -18.33 0.03 0.88
N HIS A 223 -18.83 0.48 2.03
CA HIS A 223 -20.19 0.97 2.25
C HIS A 223 -20.22 2.50 2.38
#